data_AF-V6S7D7-F1
#
_entry.id   AF-V6S7D7-F1
#
_cell.length_a   1.000
_cell.length_b   1.000
_cell.length_c   1.000
_cell.angle_alpha   90.00
_cell.angle_beta   90.00
_cell.angle_gamma   90.00
#
_symmetry.space_group_name_H-M   'P 1'
#
loop_
_entity.id
_entity.type
_entity.pdbx_description
1 polymer ?
#
loop_
_entity_poly.entity_id
_entity_poly.type
_entity_poly.pdbx_seq_one_letter_code
_entity_poly.pdbx_strand_id
1 'polypeptide(L)'
;MKKKITIILFLFNFFTVFSQEQQILKEYSKQVITIDSLKKVIKTEKEKNRIQNDTLIKKDGQIKNLKSNLSKLDKFKEQKKNFEIQIKQKGDSISILKKEISKTNQQLLDERKICEQKSLDEKGKIKSEILTTISNTYKNKKFDELILSSNKLSVQRDLRLIGENNELKSILSDLNSYFEGKELLDKAFDSKQITNIQLELNKIKQQSELLGKLKEKLKNYESLCEGLKVCLNDIVSIDKKETVSGMDKEFKQLKLNKILTEISQYIFDYDFDFAEYPYLSNVLSQVIKVKVPNPDRDISNLLKS
;
A
#
# COMPACT_ATOMS: atom_id res chain seq x y z
N MET A 1 -32.85 -151.30 87.46
CA MET A 1 -34.26 -150.87 87.22
C MET A 1 -34.24 -149.39 86.88
N LYS A 2 -34.47 -149.00 85.62
CA LYS A 2 -35.75 -148.49 85.06
C LYS A 2 -36.13 -147.06 85.53
N LYS A 3 -36.31 -146.17 84.53
CA LYS A 3 -37.13 -144.93 84.47
C LYS A 3 -36.49 -143.59 84.93
N LYS A 4 -36.23 -142.70 83.95
CA LYS A 4 -36.70 -141.29 83.87
C LYS A 4 -35.99 -140.54 82.71
N ILE A 5 -36.48 -140.73 81.48
CA ILE A 5 -36.18 -139.87 80.32
C ILE A 5 -37.52 -139.48 79.72
N THR A 6 -38.11 -138.37 80.17
CA THR A 6 -39.12 -137.60 79.43
C THR A 6 -39.30 -136.26 80.16
N ILE A 7 -39.55 -135.18 79.41
CA ILE A 7 -39.76 -133.78 79.88
C ILE A 7 -38.47 -132.92 80.04
N ILE A 8 -37.47 -133.12 79.17
CA ILE A 8 -36.56 -132.04 78.74
C ILE A 8 -36.96 -131.53 77.33
N LEU A 9 -37.85 -132.24 76.64
CA LEU A 9 -38.29 -131.96 75.28
C LEU A 9 -39.29 -130.79 75.12
N PHE A 10 -39.87 -130.27 76.21
CA PHE A 10 -40.83 -129.16 76.11
C PHE A 10 -40.22 -127.77 76.32
N LEU A 11 -39.05 -127.66 76.96
CA LEU A 11 -38.37 -126.37 77.19
C LEU A 11 -37.54 -125.89 75.99
N PHE A 12 -37.21 -126.76 75.04
CA PHE A 12 -36.39 -126.38 73.88
C PHE A 12 -37.17 -125.69 72.74
N ASN A 13 -38.51 -125.74 72.72
CA ASN A 13 -39.32 -125.11 71.65
C ASN A 13 -39.69 -123.64 71.93
N PHE A 14 -39.52 -123.11 73.15
CA PHE A 14 -39.82 -121.72 73.46
C PHE A 14 -38.67 -120.73 73.16
N PHE A 15 -37.43 -121.21 73.06
CA PHE A 15 -36.27 -120.33 72.81
C PHE A 15 -36.05 -119.97 71.34
N THR A 16 -36.59 -120.73 70.39
CA THR A 16 -36.38 -120.47 68.95
C THR A 16 -37.28 -119.34 68.42
N VAL A 17 -38.50 -119.19 68.96
CA VAL A 17 -39.46 -118.16 68.50
C VAL A 17 -39.04 -116.75 68.92
N PHE A 18 -38.48 -116.58 70.12
CA PHE A 18 -38.00 -115.27 70.62
C PHE A 18 -36.73 -114.76 69.89
N SER A 19 -35.95 -115.67 69.31
CA SER A 19 -34.75 -115.35 68.54
C SER A 19 -35.07 -114.78 67.15
N GLN A 20 -36.19 -115.17 66.53
CA GLN A 20 -36.54 -114.75 65.17
C GLN A 20 -37.12 -113.32 65.12
N GLU A 21 -37.96 -112.92 66.07
CA GLU A 21 -38.52 -111.55 66.12
C GLU A 21 -37.45 -110.47 66.35
N GLN A 22 -36.46 -110.72 67.21
CA GLN A 22 -35.36 -109.79 67.45
C GLN A 22 -34.45 -109.62 66.22
N GLN A 23 -34.37 -110.63 65.35
CA GLN A 23 -33.55 -110.62 64.15
C GLN A 23 -34.20 -109.78 63.04
N ILE A 24 -35.51 -109.94 62.84
CA ILE A 24 -36.31 -109.17 61.87
C ILE A 24 -36.35 -107.68 62.25
N LEU A 25 -36.54 -107.35 63.53
CA LEU A 25 -36.52 -105.96 64.01
C LEU A 25 -35.14 -105.29 63.81
N LYS A 26 -34.06 -106.06 63.97
CA LYS A 26 -32.68 -105.60 63.70
C LYS A 26 -32.44 -105.36 62.21
N GLU A 27 -33.01 -106.17 61.33
CA GLU A 27 -32.90 -105.95 59.88
C GLU A 27 -33.71 -104.75 59.41
N TYR A 28 -34.93 -104.60 59.92
CA TYR A 28 -35.79 -103.45 59.59
C TYR A 28 -35.16 -102.13 60.08
N SER A 29 -34.63 -102.10 61.30
CA SER A 29 -33.90 -100.90 61.80
C SER A 29 -32.64 -100.61 60.98
N LYS A 30 -31.88 -101.63 60.54
CA LYS A 30 -30.76 -101.45 59.60
C LYS A 30 -31.21 -100.88 58.27
N GLN A 31 -32.32 -101.34 57.70
CA GLN A 31 -32.86 -100.82 56.45
C GLN A 31 -33.32 -99.37 56.60
N VAL A 32 -33.98 -99.00 57.70
CA VAL A 32 -34.36 -97.61 57.99
C VAL A 32 -33.13 -96.70 58.08
N ILE A 33 -32.09 -97.12 58.81
CA ILE A 33 -30.83 -96.38 58.89
C ILE A 33 -30.17 -96.23 57.51
N THR A 34 -30.24 -97.27 56.68
CA THR A 34 -29.67 -97.26 55.33
C THR A 34 -30.47 -96.36 54.40
N ILE A 35 -31.80 -96.38 54.47
CA ILE A 35 -32.68 -95.47 53.71
C ILE A 35 -32.43 -94.02 54.12
N ASP A 36 -32.26 -93.74 55.41
CA ASP A 36 -31.95 -92.40 55.90
C ASP A 36 -30.55 -91.94 55.48
N SER A 37 -29.56 -92.84 55.46
CA SER A 37 -28.22 -92.53 54.95
C SER A 37 -28.25 -92.24 53.45
N LEU A 38 -28.96 -93.06 52.67
CA LEU A 38 -29.13 -92.86 51.23
C LEU A 38 -29.90 -91.58 50.91
N LYS A 39 -30.94 -91.25 51.67
CA LYS A 39 -31.65 -89.97 51.55
C LYS A 39 -30.71 -88.78 51.82
N LYS A 40 -29.82 -88.88 52.81
CA LYS A 40 -28.80 -87.86 53.07
C LYS A 40 -27.83 -87.74 51.91
N VAL A 41 -27.31 -88.85 51.38
CA VAL A 41 -26.40 -88.85 50.22
C VAL A 41 -27.06 -88.24 48.99
N ILE A 42 -28.30 -88.63 48.67
CA ILE A 42 -29.06 -88.06 47.54
C ILE A 42 -29.27 -86.56 47.73
N LYS A 43 -29.59 -86.10 48.95
CA LYS A 43 -29.74 -84.66 49.24
C LYS A 43 -28.43 -83.91 49.04
N THR A 44 -27.32 -84.45 49.52
CA THR A 44 -25.98 -83.85 49.37
C THR A 44 -25.55 -83.79 47.92
N GLU A 45 -25.73 -84.87 47.14
CA GLU A 45 -25.31 -84.88 45.73
C GLU A 45 -26.22 -83.99 44.87
N LYS A 46 -27.52 -83.88 45.19
CA LYS A 46 -28.41 -82.89 44.57
C LYS A 46 -27.93 -81.46 44.83
N GLU A 47 -27.53 -81.15 46.05
CA GLU A 47 -27.02 -79.82 46.41
C GLU A 47 -25.68 -79.53 45.71
N LYS A 48 -24.79 -80.50 45.66
CA LYS A 48 -23.51 -80.40 44.94
C LYS A 48 -23.71 -80.20 43.44
N ASN A 49 -24.64 -80.93 42.82
CA ASN A 49 -25.03 -80.72 41.43
C ASN A 49 -25.63 -79.33 41.20
N ARG A 50 -26.45 -78.83 42.13
CA ARG A 50 -26.98 -77.45 42.07
C ARG A 50 -25.85 -76.42 42.07
N ILE A 51 -24.90 -76.53 43.00
CA ILE A 51 -23.74 -75.64 43.10
C ILE A 51 -22.86 -75.70 41.85
N GLN A 52 -22.63 -76.90 41.32
CA GLN A 52 -21.87 -77.07 40.06
C GLN A 52 -22.61 -76.44 38.87
N ASN A 53 -23.92 -76.61 38.78
CA ASN A 53 -24.74 -76.02 37.73
C ASN A 53 -24.74 -74.47 37.80
N ASP A 54 -24.89 -73.89 38.99
CA ASP A 54 -24.79 -72.45 39.20
C ASP A 54 -23.41 -71.90 38.82
N THR A 55 -22.36 -72.67 39.09
CA THR A 55 -20.99 -72.34 38.68
C THR A 55 -20.83 -72.38 37.16
N LEU A 56 -21.41 -73.39 36.50
CA LEU A 56 -21.41 -73.52 35.05
C LEU A 56 -22.11 -72.34 34.38
N ILE A 57 -23.29 -71.95 34.88
CA ILE A 57 -24.05 -70.78 34.39
C ILE A 57 -23.21 -69.50 34.50
N LYS A 58 -22.52 -69.29 35.63
CA LYS A 58 -21.61 -68.13 35.81
C LYS A 58 -20.45 -68.16 34.81
N LYS A 59 -19.84 -69.33 34.59
CA LYS A 59 -18.75 -69.50 33.63
C LYS A 59 -19.21 -69.24 32.19
N ASP A 60 -20.39 -69.71 31.81
CA ASP A 60 -21.00 -69.42 30.51
C ASP A 60 -21.26 -67.91 30.32
N GLY A 61 -21.72 -67.22 31.37
CA GLY A 61 -21.85 -65.76 31.36
C GLY A 61 -20.51 -65.05 31.12
N GLN A 62 -19.44 -65.51 31.78
CA GLN A 62 -18.09 -65.00 31.58
C GLN A 62 -17.59 -65.25 30.14
N ILE A 63 -17.82 -66.43 29.59
CA ILE A 63 -17.44 -66.78 28.20
C ILE A 63 -18.17 -65.88 27.21
N LYS A 64 -19.47 -65.63 27.40
CA LYS A 64 -20.25 -64.71 26.55
C LYS A 64 -19.67 -63.29 26.59
N ASN A 65 -19.33 -62.79 27.78
CA ASN A 65 -18.69 -61.47 27.93
C ASN A 65 -17.31 -61.40 27.28
N LEU A 66 -16.49 -62.43 27.44
CA LEU A 66 -15.16 -62.51 26.80
C LEU A 66 -15.27 -62.54 25.28
N LYS A 67 -16.23 -63.29 24.71
CA LYS A 67 -16.51 -63.30 23.27
C LYS A 67 -16.94 -61.91 22.77
N SER A 68 -17.80 -61.22 23.52
CA SER A 68 -18.21 -59.84 23.20
C SER A 68 -17.02 -58.87 23.22
N ASN A 69 -16.15 -58.97 24.23
CA ASN A 69 -14.95 -58.13 24.35
C ASN A 69 -13.92 -58.42 23.24
N LEU A 70 -13.75 -59.69 22.85
CA LEU A 70 -12.92 -60.08 21.70
C LEU A 70 -13.43 -59.42 20.40
N SER A 71 -14.74 -59.49 20.15
CA SER A 71 -15.32 -58.84 18.97
C SER A 71 -15.12 -57.32 18.98
N LYS A 72 -15.25 -56.66 20.14
CA LYS A 72 -14.95 -55.22 20.29
C LYS A 72 -13.48 -54.91 20.04
N LEU A 73 -12.58 -55.76 20.53
CA LEU A 73 -11.14 -55.60 20.34
C LEU A 73 -10.75 -55.72 18.86
N ASP A 74 -11.33 -56.67 18.14
CA ASP A 74 -11.06 -56.84 16.71
C ASP A 74 -11.53 -55.63 15.90
N LYS A 75 -12.73 -55.10 16.21
CA LYS A 75 -13.20 -53.83 15.63
C LYS A 75 -12.27 -52.67 15.92
N PHE A 76 -11.76 -52.57 17.15
CA PHE A 76 -10.82 -51.51 17.53
C PHE A 76 -9.49 -51.62 16.78
N LYS A 77 -8.95 -52.84 16.61
CA LYS A 77 -7.72 -53.08 15.83
C LYS A 77 -7.89 -52.64 14.38
N GLU A 78 -9.04 -52.93 13.78
CA GLU A 78 -9.37 -52.52 12.41
C GLU A 78 -9.46 -50.99 12.28
N GLN A 79 -10.16 -50.33 13.21
CA GLN A 79 -10.23 -48.86 13.28
C GLN A 79 -8.84 -48.23 13.45
N LYS A 80 -8.00 -48.76 14.35
CA LYS A 80 -6.64 -48.30 14.55
C LYS A 80 -5.83 -48.35 13.25
N LYS A 81 -5.89 -49.48 12.54
CA LYS A 81 -5.20 -49.65 11.25
C LYS A 81 -5.68 -48.61 10.22
N ASN A 82 -6.97 -48.33 10.17
CA ASN A 82 -7.52 -47.28 9.30
C ASN A 82 -7.01 -45.89 9.66
N PHE A 83 -6.97 -45.54 10.95
CA PHE A 83 -6.42 -44.26 11.39
C PHE A 83 -4.93 -44.12 11.07
N GLU A 84 -4.13 -45.19 11.25
CA GLU A 84 -2.71 -45.20 10.90
C GLU A 84 -2.49 -44.93 9.39
N ILE A 85 -3.32 -45.54 8.52
CA ILE A 85 -3.28 -45.29 7.08
C ILE A 85 -3.61 -43.82 6.77
N GLN A 86 -4.66 -43.26 7.38
CA GLN A 86 -5.06 -41.86 7.17
C GLN A 86 -3.99 -40.88 7.66
N ILE A 87 -3.37 -41.14 8.82
CA ILE A 87 -2.28 -40.31 9.35
C ILE A 87 -1.10 -40.30 8.37
N LYS A 88 -0.73 -41.47 7.83
CA LYS A 88 0.34 -41.57 6.84
C LYS A 88 0.02 -40.77 5.57
N GLN A 89 -1.18 -40.94 5.01
CA GLN A 89 -1.62 -40.20 3.82
C GLN A 89 -1.63 -38.68 4.03
N LYS A 90 -2.09 -38.22 5.20
CA LYS A 90 -2.04 -36.79 5.56
C LYS A 90 -0.61 -36.29 5.73
N GLY A 91 0.28 -37.10 6.32
CA GLY A 91 1.70 -36.80 6.44
C GLY A 91 2.36 -36.61 5.07
N ASP A 92 2.10 -37.51 4.12
CA ASP A 92 2.60 -37.42 2.75
C ASP A 92 2.07 -36.16 2.04
N SER A 93 0.78 -35.86 2.21
CA SER A 93 0.14 -34.66 1.65
C SER A 93 0.76 -33.36 2.18
N ILE A 94 1.03 -33.29 3.49
CA ILE A 94 1.69 -32.13 4.12
C ILE A 94 3.12 -31.97 3.57
N SER A 95 3.85 -33.07 3.35
CA SER A 95 5.20 -33.04 2.77
C SER A 95 5.20 -32.47 1.35
N ILE A 96 4.23 -32.86 0.53
CA ILE A 96 4.04 -32.33 -0.83
C ILE A 96 3.73 -30.84 -0.80
N LEU A 97 2.76 -30.42 0.02
CA LEU A 97 2.38 -29.01 0.15
C LEU A 97 3.54 -28.14 0.64
N LYS A 98 4.37 -28.63 1.57
CA LYS A 98 5.58 -27.91 2.01
C LYS A 98 6.58 -27.69 0.88
N LYS A 99 6.79 -28.70 0.02
CA LYS A 99 7.68 -28.56 -1.14
C LYS A 99 7.11 -27.57 -2.16
N GLU A 100 5.81 -27.61 -2.40
CA GLU A 100 5.14 -26.69 -3.31
C GLU A 100 5.21 -25.24 -2.81
N ILE A 101 4.91 -25.00 -1.52
CA ILE A 101 5.08 -23.68 -0.89
C ILE A 101 6.52 -23.19 -1.02
N SER A 102 7.51 -24.04 -0.78
CA SER A 102 8.92 -23.67 -0.92
C SER A 102 9.27 -23.28 -2.36
N LYS A 103 8.74 -24.02 -3.35
CA LYS A 103 8.97 -23.73 -4.77
C LYS A 103 8.31 -22.41 -5.18
N THR A 104 7.06 -22.20 -4.79
CA THR A 104 6.30 -20.97 -5.09
C THR A 104 6.96 -19.76 -4.42
N ASN A 105 7.43 -19.88 -3.18
CA ASN A 105 8.15 -18.79 -2.50
C ASN A 105 9.45 -18.43 -3.21
N GLN A 106 10.19 -19.43 -3.71
CA GLN A 106 11.40 -19.17 -4.50
C GLN A 106 11.06 -18.44 -5.81
N GLN A 107 10.03 -18.89 -6.53
CA GLN A 107 9.56 -18.23 -7.75
C GLN A 107 9.14 -16.77 -7.51
N LEU A 108 8.40 -16.50 -6.43
CA LEU A 108 8.01 -15.14 -6.05
C LEU A 108 9.22 -14.23 -5.76
N LEU A 109 10.26 -14.76 -5.11
CA LEU A 109 11.49 -14.01 -4.86
C LEU A 109 12.23 -13.69 -6.16
N ASP A 110 12.29 -14.64 -7.09
CA ASP A 110 12.95 -14.45 -8.38
C ASP A 110 12.17 -13.47 -9.26
N GLU A 111 10.84 -13.56 -9.31
CA GLU A 111 9.98 -12.61 -10.03
C GLU A 111 10.07 -11.19 -9.47
N ARG A 112 10.15 -11.02 -8.14
CA ARG A 112 10.35 -9.70 -7.52
C ARG A 112 11.64 -9.05 -7.99
N LYS A 113 12.75 -9.79 -7.98
CA LYS A 113 14.05 -9.30 -8.47
C LYS A 113 13.99 -8.89 -9.94
N ILE A 114 13.33 -9.69 -10.78
CA ILE A 114 13.14 -9.38 -12.20
C ILE A 114 12.31 -8.10 -12.38
N CYS A 115 11.24 -7.94 -11.61
CA CYS A 115 10.37 -6.77 -11.66
C CYS A 115 11.11 -5.49 -11.23
N GLU A 116 11.86 -5.56 -10.12
CA GLU A 116 12.69 -4.46 -9.63
C GLU A 116 13.73 -4.04 -10.66
N GLN A 117 14.44 -5.00 -11.26
CA GLN A 117 15.43 -4.71 -12.30
C GLN A 117 14.79 -4.07 -13.53
N LYS A 118 13.69 -4.62 -14.04
CA LYS A 118 12.95 -4.03 -15.17
C LYS A 118 12.49 -2.61 -14.89
N SER A 119 12.02 -2.33 -13.68
CA SER A 119 11.63 -0.98 -13.26
C SER A 119 12.83 -0.02 -13.26
N LEU A 120 13.99 -0.46 -12.80
CA LEU A 120 15.22 0.35 -12.84
C LEU A 120 15.69 0.60 -14.28
N ASP A 121 15.65 -0.43 -15.12
CA ASP A 121 16.05 -0.34 -16.54
C ASP A 121 15.14 0.63 -17.30
N GLU A 122 13.81 0.54 -17.12
CA GLU A 122 12.85 1.44 -17.76
C GLU A 122 13.02 2.89 -17.28
N LYS A 123 13.28 3.11 -15.98
CA LYS A 123 13.63 4.44 -15.46
C LYS A 123 14.91 4.98 -16.10
N GLY A 124 15.92 4.14 -16.28
CA GLY A 124 17.16 4.48 -16.97
C GLY A 124 16.93 4.88 -18.43
N LYS A 125 16.08 4.13 -19.13
CA LYS A 125 15.69 4.38 -20.52
C LYS A 125 14.91 5.68 -20.69
N ILE A 126 13.91 5.94 -19.85
CA ILE A 126 13.15 7.21 -19.88
C ILE A 126 14.10 8.40 -19.63
N LYS A 127 15.02 8.26 -18.67
CA LYS A 127 16.01 9.31 -18.39
C LYS A 127 16.90 9.59 -19.60
N SER A 128 17.37 8.55 -20.29
CA SER A 128 18.21 8.74 -21.49
C SER A 128 17.41 9.34 -22.64
N GLU A 129 16.17 8.94 -22.87
CA GLU A 129 15.29 9.51 -23.91
C GLU A 129 15.03 11.01 -23.68
N ILE A 130 14.74 11.41 -22.44
CA ILE A 130 14.56 12.83 -22.08
C ILE A 130 15.86 13.60 -22.32
N LEU A 131 17.01 13.08 -21.88
CA LEU A 131 18.30 13.73 -22.08
C LEU A 131 18.64 13.86 -23.57
N THR A 132 18.36 12.84 -24.38
CA THR A 132 18.53 12.89 -25.84
C THR A 132 17.62 13.93 -26.47
N THR A 133 16.37 14.03 -26.03
CA THR A 133 15.41 15.03 -26.52
C THR A 133 15.88 16.45 -26.21
N ILE A 134 16.33 16.70 -24.98
CA ILE A 134 16.91 17.98 -24.58
C ILE A 134 18.17 18.26 -25.41
N SER A 135 19.08 17.29 -25.52
CA SER A 135 20.29 17.44 -26.31
C SER A 135 19.99 17.82 -27.75
N ASN A 136 19.05 17.15 -28.41
CA ASN A 136 18.64 17.45 -29.79
C ASN A 136 17.94 18.81 -29.92
N THR A 137 17.31 19.28 -28.85
CA THR A 137 16.64 20.58 -28.84
C THR A 137 17.65 21.73 -28.87
N TYR A 138 18.73 21.62 -28.10
CA TYR A 138 19.67 22.73 -27.87
C TYR A 138 21.02 22.60 -28.61
N LYS A 139 21.51 21.39 -28.86
CA LYS A 139 22.80 21.19 -29.53
C LYS A 139 22.72 21.57 -31.01
N ASN A 140 23.83 22.08 -31.53
CA ASN A 140 24.04 22.39 -32.95
C ASN A 140 23.11 23.46 -33.54
N LYS A 141 22.40 24.23 -32.70
CA LYS A 141 21.59 25.37 -33.12
C LYS A 141 22.27 26.67 -32.75
N LYS A 142 22.01 27.73 -33.54
CA LYS A 142 22.48 29.07 -33.23
C LYS A 142 21.69 29.65 -32.07
N PHE A 143 22.30 30.53 -31.28
CA PHE A 143 21.65 31.10 -30.09
C PHE A 143 20.36 31.87 -30.42
N ASP A 144 20.32 32.61 -31.54
CA ASP A 144 19.10 33.29 -31.99
C ASP A 144 17.96 32.30 -32.32
N GLU A 145 18.27 31.17 -32.95
CA GLU A 145 17.27 30.12 -33.21
C GLU A 145 16.74 29.52 -31.91
N LEU A 146 17.62 29.34 -30.91
CA LEU A 146 17.23 28.85 -29.59
C LEU A 146 16.35 29.85 -28.84
N ILE A 147 16.64 31.14 -28.93
CA ILE A 147 15.80 32.19 -28.36
C ILE A 147 14.39 32.16 -28.98
N LEU A 148 14.31 32.04 -30.31
CA LEU A 148 13.04 32.04 -31.04
C LEU A 148 12.21 30.76 -30.82
N SER A 149 12.85 29.62 -30.63
CA SER A 149 12.20 28.31 -30.48
C SER A 149 11.95 27.89 -29.03
N SER A 150 12.42 28.67 -28.05
CA SER A 150 12.30 28.36 -26.62
C SER A 150 11.54 29.44 -25.85
N ASN A 151 11.20 29.12 -24.61
CA ASN A 151 10.70 30.11 -23.65
C ASN A 151 11.35 29.88 -22.27
N LYS A 152 11.17 30.86 -21.38
CA LYS A 152 11.74 30.81 -20.02
C LYS A 152 11.39 29.51 -19.28
N LEU A 153 10.13 29.07 -19.35
CA LEU A 153 9.67 27.89 -18.62
C LEU A 153 10.30 26.60 -19.16
N SER A 154 10.40 26.45 -20.48
CA SER A 154 11.05 25.28 -21.09
C SER A 154 12.53 25.22 -20.72
N VAL A 155 13.24 26.35 -20.81
CA VAL A 155 14.66 26.45 -20.46
C VAL A 155 14.90 26.10 -18.99
N GLN A 156 14.09 26.65 -18.07
CA GLN A 156 14.22 26.37 -16.64
C GLN A 156 13.91 24.92 -16.29
N ARG A 157 12.88 24.33 -16.90
CA ARG A 157 12.57 22.91 -16.74
C ARG A 157 13.76 22.07 -17.20
N ASP A 158 14.26 22.32 -18.40
CA ASP A 158 15.31 21.51 -19.00
C ASP A 158 16.64 21.65 -18.23
N LEU A 159 16.97 22.86 -17.75
CA LEU A 159 18.14 23.11 -16.90
C LEU A 159 18.14 22.26 -15.61
N ARG A 160 16.96 21.98 -15.03
CA ARG A 160 16.82 21.10 -13.85
C ARG A 160 16.98 19.62 -14.20
N LEU A 161 16.76 19.23 -15.45
CA LEU A 161 16.72 17.83 -15.89
C LEU A 161 18.06 17.34 -16.48
N ILE A 162 18.93 18.23 -16.98
CA ILE A 162 20.14 17.84 -17.70
C ILE A 162 21.24 17.14 -16.86
N GLY A 163 21.17 17.24 -15.53
CA GLY A 163 22.20 16.71 -14.62
C GLY A 163 23.59 17.30 -14.88
N GLU A 164 24.59 16.44 -15.08
CA GLU A 164 26.03 16.79 -15.18
C GLU A 164 26.50 17.15 -16.61
N ASN A 165 25.58 17.39 -17.55
CA ASN A 165 25.95 17.78 -18.91
C ASN A 165 26.41 19.25 -18.97
N ASN A 166 27.70 19.49 -18.72
CA ASN A 166 28.27 20.85 -18.62
C ASN A 166 28.07 21.72 -19.87
N GLU A 167 28.11 21.11 -21.07
CA GLU A 167 27.90 21.82 -22.33
C GLU A 167 26.47 22.37 -22.43
N LEU A 168 25.46 21.49 -22.25
CA LEU A 168 24.06 21.90 -22.24
C LEU A 168 23.75 22.85 -21.10
N LYS A 169 24.40 22.67 -19.94
CA LYS A 169 24.24 23.55 -18.78
C LYS A 169 24.62 24.99 -19.11
N SER A 170 25.73 25.18 -19.82
CA SER A 170 26.17 26.51 -20.24
C SER A 170 25.14 27.14 -21.18
N ILE A 171 24.69 26.41 -22.21
CA ILE A 171 23.72 26.93 -23.20
C ILE A 171 22.40 27.31 -22.52
N LEU A 172 21.87 26.44 -21.67
CA LEU A 172 20.62 26.67 -20.95
C LEU A 172 20.74 27.79 -19.92
N SER A 173 21.88 27.93 -19.26
CA SER A 173 22.14 29.05 -18.35
C SER A 173 22.16 30.38 -19.11
N ASP A 174 22.83 30.44 -20.26
CA ASP A 174 22.87 31.64 -21.10
C ASP A 174 21.46 32.03 -21.58
N LEU A 175 20.66 31.05 -22.04
CA LEU A 175 19.26 31.28 -22.41
C LEU A 175 18.42 31.74 -21.24
N ASN A 176 18.62 31.19 -20.04
CA ASN A 176 17.89 31.60 -18.85
C ASN A 176 18.19 33.06 -18.51
N SER A 177 19.46 33.47 -18.52
CA SER A 177 19.85 34.87 -18.33
C SER A 177 19.25 35.80 -19.39
N TYR A 178 19.20 35.36 -20.65
CA TYR A 178 18.52 36.12 -21.71
C TYR A 178 17.04 36.37 -21.39
N PHE A 179 16.29 35.33 -21.05
CA PHE A 179 14.87 35.47 -20.75
C PHE A 179 14.59 36.24 -19.45
N GLU A 180 15.46 36.13 -18.45
CA GLU A 180 15.39 36.95 -17.24
C GLU A 180 15.62 38.43 -17.55
N GLY A 181 16.60 38.76 -18.39
CA GLY A 181 16.82 40.14 -18.85
C GLY A 181 15.64 40.70 -19.62
N LYS A 182 15.03 39.90 -20.51
CA LYS A 182 13.83 40.30 -21.26
C LYS A 182 12.67 40.65 -20.32
N GLU A 183 12.43 39.85 -19.29
CA GLU A 183 11.35 40.06 -18.31
C GLU A 183 11.54 41.33 -17.47
N LEU A 184 12.77 41.84 -17.31
CA LEU A 184 12.97 43.10 -16.60
C LEU A 184 12.39 44.31 -17.33
N LEU A 185 12.23 44.25 -18.66
CA LEU A 185 11.57 45.29 -19.46
C LEU A 185 10.05 45.33 -19.22
N ASP A 186 9.48 44.27 -18.66
CA ASP A 186 8.07 44.19 -18.24
C ASP A 186 7.83 44.75 -16.83
N LYS A 187 8.88 45.18 -16.13
CA LYS A 187 8.83 45.62 -14.72
C LYS A 187 9.36 47.04 -14.56
N ALA A 188 9.01 47.69 -13.46
CA ALA A 188 9.57 48.98 -13.07
C ALA A 188 11.10 48.93 -13.03
N PHE A 189 11.75 50.02 -13.46
CA PHE A 189 13.20 50.08 -13.51
C PHE A 189 13.83 49.93 -12.13
N ASP A 190 14.69 48.93 -12.00
CA ASP A 190 15.53 48.70 -10.81
C ASP A 190 16.99 48.67 -11.27
N SER A 191 17.71 49.74 -10.97
CA SER A 191 19.12 49.91 -11.35
C SER A 191 20.00 48.72 -10.93
N LYS A 192 19.75 48.11 -9.76
CA LYS A 192 20.53 46.97 -9.28
C LYS A 192 20.23 45.72 -10.10
N GLN A 193 18.95 45.43 -10.35
CA GLN A 193 18.56 44.27 -11.16
C GLN A 193 19.06 44.39 -12.61
N ILE A 194 18.92 45.58 -13.21
CA ILE A 194 19.41 45.87 -14.56
C ILE A 194 20.92 45.71 -14.65
N THR A 195 21.67 46.28 -13.70
CA THR A 195 23.13 46.16 -13.66
C THR A 195 23.55 44.70 -13.51
N ASN A 196 22.93 43.96 -12.58
CA ASN A 196 23.24 42.55 -12.35
C ASN A 196 22.98 41.71 -13.60
N ILE A 197 21.82 41.88 -14.26
CA ILE A 197 21.54 41.07 -15.45
C ILE A 197 22.45 41.45 -16.62
N GLN A 198 22.82 42.73 -16.77
CA GLN A 198 23.77 43.14 -17.81
C GLN A 198 25.13 42.48 -17.62
N LEU A 199 25.62 42.35 -16.37
CA LEU A 199 26.85 41.62 -16.08
C LEU A 199 26.75 40.15 -16.51
N GLU A 200 25.63 39.48 -16.24
CA GLU A 200 25.41 38.10 -16.67
C GLU A 200 25.30 37.97 -18.20
N LEU A 201 24.53 38.84 -18.86
CA LEU A 201 24.41 38.85 -20.32
C LEU A 201 25.76 39.13 -21.01
N ASN A 202 26.64 39.91 -20.39
CA ASN A 202 27.98 40.19 -20.91
C ASN A 202 28.95 39.01 -20.78
N LYS A 203 28.67 38.04 -19.92
CA LYS A 203 29.44 36.78 -19.84
C LYS A 203 29.07 35.79 -20.94
N ILE A 204 27.90 35.94 -21.57
CA ILE A 204 27.47 35.08 -22.67
C ILE A 204 28.41 35.29 -23.87
N LYS A 205 29.14 34.23 -24.23
CA LYS A 205 30.14 34.25 -25.33
C LYS A 205 29.53 34.00 -26.71
N GLN A 206 28.27 33.59 -26.77
CA GLN A 206 27.60 33.18 -27.99
C GLN A 206 27.26 34.41 -28.84
N GLN A 207 27.50 34.35 -30.15
CA GLN A 207 27.13 35.41 -31.07
C GLN A 207 25.62 35.37 -31.34
N SER A 208 24.95 36.50 -31.14
CA SER A 208 23.51 36.63 -31.30
C SER A 208 23.10 38.07 -31.49
N GLU A 209 22.31 38.33 -32.53
CA GLU A 209 21.76 39.66 -32.80
C GLU A 209 20.67 40.00 -31.76
N LEU A 210 19.84 39.03 -31.38
CA LEU A 210 18.78 39.22 -30.39
C LEU A 210 19.35 39.54 -29.00
N LEU A 211 20.47 38.92 -28.63
CA LEU A 211 21.21 39.24 -27.41
C LEU A 211 21.78 40.65 -27.44
N GLY A 212 22.37 41.05 -28.57
CA GLY A 212 22.87 42.42 -28.78
C GLY A 212 21.76 43.46 -28.57
N LYS A 213 20.62 43.26 -29.25
CA LYS A 213 19.43 44.11 -29.11
C LYS A 213 18.92 44.17 -27.67
N LEU A 214 18.85 43.03 -26.97
CA LEU A 214 18.41 43.03 -25.57
C LEU A 214 19.35 43.83 -24.67
N LYS A 215 20.67 43.69 -24.83
CA LYS A 215 21.66 44.44 -24.06
C LYS A 215 21.52 45.94 -24.26
N GLU A 216 21.33 46.36 -25.50
CA GLU A 216 21.09 47.76 -25.85
C GLU A 216 19.79 48.28 -25.24
N LYS A 217 18.71 47.51 -25.34
CA LYS A 217 17.42 47.88 -24.72
C LYS A 217 17.55 48.11 -23.22
N LEU A 218 18.21 47.20 -22.52
CA LEU A 218 18.46 47.30 -21.09
C LEU A 218 19.36 48.49 -20.73
N LYS A 219 20.33 48.83 -21.60
CA LYS A 219 21.21 49.99 -21.41
C LYS A 219 20.45 51.30 -21.53
N ASN A 220 19.52 51.38 -22.48
CA ASN A 220 18.70 52.58 -22.71
C ASN A 220 17.57 52.73 -21.68
N TYR A 221 17.27 51.68 -20.91
CA TYR A 221 16.07 51.62 -20.08
C TYR A 221 16.02 52.74 -19.02
N GLU A 222 17.15 53.08 -18.41
CA GLU A 222 17.23 54.18 -17.43
C GLU A 222 16.88 55.53 -18.07
N SER A 223 17.49 55.83 -19.23
CA SER A 223 17.26 57.09 -19.93
C SER A 223 15.80 57.25 -20.36
N LEU A 224 15.17 56.16 -20.82
CA LEU A 224 13.74 56.13 -21.16
C LEU A 224 12.85 56.35 -19.94
N CYS A 225 13.18 55.74 -18.79
CA CYS A 225 12.45 55.97 -17.55
C CYS A 225 12.54 57.44 -17.10
N GLU A 226 13.73 58.04 -17.16
CA GLU A 226 13.90 59.45 -16.83
C GLU A 226 13.17 60.38 -17.80
N GLY A 227 13.22 60.09 -19.10
CA GLY A 227 12.43 60.81 -20.11
C GLY A 227 10.93 60.76 -19.85
N LEU A 228 10.42 59.57 -19.49
CA LEU A 228 9.00 59.40 -19.15
C LEU A 228 8.64 60.22 -17.90
N LYS A 229 9.49 60.23 -16.87
CA LYS A 229 9.27 61.05 -15.67
C LYS A 229 9.19 62.54 -16.01
N VAL A 230 10.06 63.04 -16.89
CA VAL A 230 10.00 64.43 -17.37
C VAL A 230 8.66 64.71 -18.05
N CYS A 231 8.27 63.88 -19.02
CA CYS A 231 6.98 64.01 -19.72
C CYS A 231 5.78 64.02 -18.74
N LEU A 232 5.76 63.11 -17.76
CA LEU A 232 4.71 63.08 -16.73
C LEU A 232 4.68 64.35 -15.88
N ASN A 233 5.84 64.89 -15.51
CA ASN A 233 5.93 66.15 -14.76
C ASN A 233 5.46 67.35 -15.58
N ASP A 234 5.72 67.36 -16.89
CA ASP A 234 5.23 68.41 -17.79
C ASP A 234 3.71 68.36 -17.94
N ILE A 235 3.13 67.17 -18.06
CA ILE A 235 1.66 66.98 -18.03
C ILE A 235 1.06 67.48 -16.72
N VAL A 236 1.65 67.15 -15.57
CA VAL A 236 1.21 67.66 -14.26
C VAL A 236 1.37 69.18 -14.17
N SER A 237 2.38 69.74 -14.82
CA SER A 237 2.57 71.19 -14.88
C SER A 237 1.50 71.88 -15.74
N ILE A 238 1.05 71.25 -16.83
CA ILE A 238 -0.11 71.70 -17.61
C ILE A 238 -1.36 71.70 -16.72
N ASP A 239 -1.58 70.65 -15.93
CA ASP A 239 -2.73 70.59 -15.02
C ASP A 239 -2.75 71.71 -13.98
N LYS A 240 -1.58 72.05 -13.43
CA LYS A 240 -1.47 73.14 -12.44
C LYS A 240 -1.72 74.52 -13.05
N LYS A 241 -1.39 74.70 -14.33
CA LYS A 241 -1.56 75.97 -15.05
C LYS A 241 -2.99 76.15 -15.56
N GLU A 242 -3.67 75.07 -15.92
CA GLU A 242 -4.93 75.09 -16.65
C GLU A 242 -5.93 74.08 -16.07
N THR A 243 -7.07 74.56 -15.58
CA THR A 243 -8.22 73.71 -15.18
C THR A 243 -9.36 73.93 -16.15
N VAL A 244 -9.89 72.87 -16.76
CA VAL A 244 -10.96 72.94 -17.79
C VAL A 244 -12.27 72.29 -17.37
N SER A 245 -12.39 71.95 -16.07
CA SER A 245 -13.59 71.42 -15.46
C SER A 245 -14.75 72.41 -15.59
N GLY A 246 -15.91 71.92 -16.03
CA GLY A 246 -17.07 72.76 -16.32
C GLY A 246 -16.96 73.64 -17.58
N MET A 247 -15.83 73.63 -18.30
CA MET A 247 -15.67 74.38 -19.56
C MET A 247 -16.22 73.63 -20.77
N ASP A 248 -16.42 74.37 -21.86
CA ASP A 248 -16.84 73.86 -23.15
C ASP A 248 -15.86 72.83 -23.74
N LYS A 249 -16.38 72.00 -24.65
CA LYS A 249 -15.64 70.91 -25.28
C LYS A 249 -14.36 71.39 -25.99
N GLU A 250 -14.37 72.59 -26.54
CA GLU A 250 -13.22 73.18 -27.23
C GLU A 250 -12.02 73.40 -26.29
N PHE A 251 -12.26 73.96 -25.09
CA PHE A 251 -11.20 74.16 -24.09
C PHE A 251 -10.65 72.84 -23.56
N LYS A 252 -11.52 71.84 -23.36
CA LYS A 252 -11.09 70.48 -23.00
C LYS A 252 -10.21 69.85 -24.07
N GLN A 253 -10.56 70.03 -25.34
CA GLN A 253 -9.78 69.54 -26.48
C GLN A 253 -8.43 70.23 -26.58
N LEU A 254 -8.37 71.56 -26.37
CA LEU A 254 -7.11 72.31 -26.39
C LEU A 254 -6.13 71.81 -25.33
N LYS A 255 -6.59 71.61 -24.09
CA LYS A 255 -5.76 71.03 -23.02
C LYS A 255 -5.32 69.61 -23.36
N LEU A 256 -6.24 68.77 -23.85
CA LEU A 256 -5.91 67.41 -24.27
C LEU A 256 -4.84 67.39 -25.37
N ASN A 257 -4.91 68.29 -26.35
CA ASN A 257 -3.91 68.39 -27.41
C ASN A 257 -2.52 68.71 -26.85
N LYS A 258 -2.41 69.63 -25.87
CA LYS A 258 -1.13 69.91 -25.20
C LYS A 258 -0.56 68.68 -24.52
N ILE A 259 -1.40 67.93 -23.79
CA ILE A 259 -0.99 66.67 -23.13
C ILE A 259 -0.51 65.65 -24.16
N LEU A 260 -1.23 65.48 -25.27
CA LEU A 260 -0.85 64.55 -26.34
C LEU A 260 0.43 65.00 -27.06
N THR A 261 0.68 66.30 -27.17
CA THR A 261 1.95 66.83 -27.68
C THR A 261 3.12 66.42 -26.79
N GLU A 262 3.01 66.54 -25.46
CA GLU A 262 4.09 66.10 -24.55
C GLU A 262 4.38 64.60 -24.67
N ILE A 263 3.33 63.77 -24.81
CA ILE A 263 3.48 62.33 -25.02
C ILE A 263 4.16 62.05 -26.37
N SER A 264 3.74 62.76 -27.42
CA SER A 264 4.31 62.60 -28.77
C SER A 264 5.77 63.04 -28.81
N GLN A 265 6.12 64.10 -28.08
CA GLN A 265 7.47 64.61 -27.95
C GLN A 265 8.37 63.58 -27.26
N TYR A 266 7.91 62.98 -26.15
CA TYR A 266 8.64 61.89 -25.50
C TYR A 266 8.88 60.70 -26.47
N ILE A 267 7.85 60.28 -27.21
CA ILE A 267 7.99 59.16 -28.15
C ILE A 267 9.04 59.48 -29.23
N PHE A 268 9.04 60.71 -29.74
CA PHE A 268 9.95 61.14 -30.79
C PHE A 268 11.38 61.34 -30.29
N ASP A 269 11.57 62.05 -29.18
CA ASP A 269 12.90 62.40 -28.65
C ASP A 269 13.69 61.17 -28.20
N TYR A 270 12.98 60.12 -27.79
CA TYR A 270 13.56 58.89 -27.28
C TYR A 270 13.45 57.69 -28.24
N ASP A 271 12.90 57.89 -29.45
CA ASP A 271 12.60 56.82 -30.42
C ASP A 271 11.91 55.61 -29.75
N PHE A 272 10.87 55.90 -28.96
CA PHE A 272 10.27 54.92 -28.05
C PHE A 272 9.41 53.89 -28.79
N ASP A 273 9.80 52.61 -28.71
CA ASP A 273 9.00 51.49 -29.22
C ASP A 273 8.15 50.85 -28.11
N PHE A 274 6.84 50.86 -28.33
CA PHE A 274 5.86 50.31 -27.38
C PHE A 274 6.01 48.80 -27.15
N ALA A 275 6.44 48.04 -28.15
CA ALA A 275 6.61 46.58 -28.05
C ALA A 275 7.90 46.21 -27.29
N GLU A 276 8.89 47.11 -27.26
CA GLU A 276 10.19 46.83 -26.66
C GLU A 276 10.25 47.12 -25.16
N TYR A 277 9.42 48.04 -24.67
CA TYR A 277 9.36 48.44 -23.25
C TYR A 277 7.95 48.31 -22.66
N PRO A 278 7.42 47.10 -22.47
CA PRO A 278 6.01 46.89 -22.12
C PRO A 278 5.58 47.59 -20.83
N TYR A 279 6.47 47.70 -19.84
CA TYR A 279 6.18 48.44 -18.62
C TYR A 279 5.91 49.93 -18.88
N LEU A 280 6.82 50.61 -19.59
CA LEU A 280 6.68 52.03 -19.92
C LEU A 280 5.49 52.27 -20.84
N SER A 281 5.25 51.36 -21.78
CA SER A 281 4.06 51.37 -22.64
C SER A 281 2.77 51.30 -21.85
N ASN A 282 2.73 50.49 -20.79
CA ASN A 282 1.60 50.40 -19.90
C ASN A 282 1.39 51.70 -19.12
N VAL A 283 2.46 52.34 -18.61
CA VAL A 283 2.37 53.64 -17.93
C VAL A 283 1.81 54.71 -18.87
N LEU A 284 2.36 54.85 -20.08
CA LEU A 284 1.85 55.80 -21.09
C LEU A 284 0.40 55.50 -21.46
N SER A 285 0.05 54.23 -21.65
CA SER A 285 -1.33 53.83 -21.93
C SER A 285 -2.28 54.21 -20.81
N GLN A 286 -1.85 54.12 -19.54
CA GLN A 286 -2.65 54.56 -18.40
C GLN A 286 -2.84 56.07 -18.39
N VAL A 287 -1.81 56.86 -18.69
CA VAL A 287 -1.93 58.32 -18.84
C VAL A 287 -2.99 58.66 -19.88
N ILE A 288 -2.90 58.08 -21.08
CA ILE A 288 -3.86 58.33 -22.17
C ILE A 288 -5.28 57.94 -21.74
N LYS A 289 -5.45 56.75 -21.15
CA LYS A 289 -6.76 56.27 -20.66
C LYS A 289 -7.38 57.19 -19.62
N VAL A 290 -6.57 57.81 -18.77
CA VAL A 290 -7.02 58.72 -17.70
C VAL A 290 -7.35 60.11 -18.26
N LYS A 291 -6.49 60.64 -19.15
CA LYS A 291 -6.55 62.01 -19.65
C LYS A 291 -7.53 62.23 -20.79
N VAL A 292 -7.73 61.24 -21.68
CA VAL A 292 -8.64 61.39 -22.83
C VAL A 292 -10.10 61.65 -22.40
N PRO A 293 -10.68 60.92 -21.42
CA PRO A 293 -12.05 61.20 -20.96
C PRO A 293 -12.15 62.49 -20.13
N ASN A 294 -11.11 62.82 -19.38
CA ASN A 294 -11.06 64.02 -18.55
C ASN A 294 -9.62 64.55 -18.44
N PRO A 295 -9.28 65.64 -19.15
CA PRO A 295 -7.94 66.23 -19.14
C PRO A 295 -7.46 66.69 -17.75
N ASP A 296 -8.37 66.98 -16.83
CA ASP A 296 -8.04 67.43 -15.45
C ASP A 296 -7.79 66.28 -14.48
N ARG A 297 -7.98 65.02 -14.87
CA ARG A 297 -7.77 63.90 -13.94
C ARG A 297 -6.30 63.83 -13.51
N ASP A 298 -6.09 63.68 -12.21
CA ASP A 298 -4.76 63.53 -11.62
C ASP A 298 -4.08 62.22 -12.08
N ILE A 299 -2.78 62.34 -12.39
CA ILE A 299 -1.89 61.23 -12.76
C ILE A 299 -0.67 61.15 -11.82
N SER A 300 -0.64 61.92 -10.73
CA SER A 300 0.48 61.98 -9.79
C SER A 300 0.81 60.63 -9.15
N ASN A 301 -0.14 59.70 -9.14
CA ASN A 301 0.10 58.32 -8.72
C ASN A 301 1.07 57.56 -9.65
N LEU A 302 1.13 57.92 -10.94
CA LEU A 302 2.02 57.31 -11.93
C LEU A 302 3.47 57.81 -11.83
N LEU A 303 3.72 58.93 -11.13
CA LEU A 303 5.06 59.44 -10.82
C LEU A 303 5.76 58.65 -9.70
N LYS A 304 5.03 57.82 -8.96
CA LYS A 304 5.55 57.00 -7.85
C LYS A 304 5.98 55.60 -8.29
N SER A 305 5.83 55.29 -9.58
CA SER A 305 6.10 54.00 -10.20
C SER A 305 7.56 53.85 -10.62
#